data_AF-A0A2C9KHC4-F1
#
_entry.id   AF-A0A2C9KHC4-F1
#
_cell.length_a   1.000
_cell.length_b   1.000
_cell.length_c   1.000
_cell.angle_alpha   90.00
_cell.angle_beta   90.00
_cell.angle_gamma   90.00
#
_symmetry.space_group_name_H-M   'P 1'
#
loop_
_entity.id
_entity.type
_entity.pdbx_description
1 polymer ?
#
loop_
_entity_poly.entity_id
_entity_poly.type
_entity_poly.pdbx_seq_one_letter_code
_entity_poly.pdbx_strand_id
1 'polypeptide(L)'
;MGCLYIFIQAESCLKNDIRLPYANPPSPRDHVLRPVSRFRRVGNPRTHENPFLYALQVVWFRYHNYLAREVKKSNQNYSDEQIFNAARRLSIAQYQKIVMYEWLPAWLKIDAKGNVFSIREDYPYEGGGKNNYSGECVHMCL
;
A
#
# COMPACT_ATOMS: atom_id res chain seq x y z
N MET A 1 11.79 -2.61 -28.34
CA MET A 1 10.75 -1.79 -27.68
C MET A 1 10.31 -2.54 -26.43
N GLY A 2 10.84 -2.15 -25.28
CA GLY A 2 10.92 -2.98 -24.08
C GLY A 2 9.67 -2.94 -23.19
N CYS A 3 9.51 -3.99 -22.38
CA CYS A 3 8.46 -4.20 -21.37
C CYS A 3 8.14 -2.96 -20.49
N LEU A 4 9.12 -2.06 -20.31
CA LEU A 4 8.99 -0.81 -19.55
C LEU A 4 7.99 0.20 -20.14
N TYR A 5 7.85 0.26 -21.47
CA TYR A 5 6.91 1.17 -22.14
C TYR A 5 5.45 0.81 -21.83
N ILE A 6 5.17 -0.50 -21.71
CA ILE A 6 3.85 -1.03 -21.36
C ILE A 6 3.46 -0.63 -19.92
N PHE A 7 4.42 -0.56 -19.00
CA PHE A 7 4.15 -0.18 -17.62
C PHE A 7 3.78 1.30 -17.47
N ILE A 8 4.43 2.20 -18.23
CA ILE A 8 4.26 3.66 -18.09
C ILE A 8 2.95 4.17 -18.74
N GLN A 9 2.47 3.52 -19.81
CA GLN A 9 1.21 3.87 -20.49
C GLN A 9 -0.01 3.07 -20.05
N ALA A 10 0.13 2.05 -19.20
CA ALA A 10 -1.01 1.26 -18.74
C ALA A 10 -1.91 2.06 -17.79
N GLU A 11 -3.20 2.14 -18.13
CA GLU A 11 -4.24 2.73 -17.27
C GLU A 11 -4.64 1.82 -16.10
N SER A 12 -4.33 0.52 -16.20
CA SER A 12 -4.61 -0.48 -15.17
C SER A 12 -3.60 -1.63 -15.19
N CYS A 13 -3.50 -2.38 -14.08
CA CYS A 13 -2.61 -3.53 -13.98
C CYS A 13 -3.04 -4.65 -14.96
N LEU A 14 -2.07 -5.23 -15.66
CA LEU A 14 -2.30 -6.31 -16.64
C LEU A 14 -2.83 -7.59 -15.98
N LYS A 15 -3.53 -8.44 -16.74
CA LYS A 15 -3.91 -9.79 -16.27
C LYS A 15 -2.68 -10.65 -16.02
N ASN A 16 -2.78 -11.65 -15.15
CA ASN A 16 -1.70 -12.59 -14.87
C ASN A 16 -1.68 -13.76 -15.89
N ASP A 17 -1.42 -13.46 -17.16
CA ASP A 17 -1.30 -14.46 -18.23
C ASP A 17 -0.03 -15.33 -18.12
N ILE A 18 1.05 -14.80 -17.54
CA ILE A 18 2.31 -15.53 -17.29
C ILE A 18 2.29 -16.37 -16.00
N ARG A 19 1.18 -16.40 -15.28
CA ARG A 19 0.99 -17.22 -14.06
C ARG A 19 2.05 -16.98 -12.97
N LEU A 20 2.31 -15.73 -12.62
CA LEU A 20 3.14 -15.39 -11.45
C LEU A 20 2.61 -16.08 -10.18
N PRO A 21 3.49 -16.55 -9.29
CA PRO A 21 3.12 -17.34 -8.10
C PRO A 21 2.55 -16.43 -6.99
N TYR A 22 1.31 -15.99 -7.12
CA TYR A 22 0.59 -15.26 -6.06
C TYR A 22 0.13 -16.18 -4.93
N ALA A 23 0.06 -15.64 -3.71
CA ALA A 23 -0.58 -16.30 -2.58
C ALA A 23 -2.08 -16.48 -2.88
N ASN A 24 -2.54 -17.72 -2.86
CA ASN A 24 -3.89 -18.09 -3.26
C ASN A 24 -4.36 -19.31 -2.45
N PRO A 25 -4.51 -19.17 -1.13
CA PRO A 25 -5.02 -20.26 -0.31
C PRO A 25 -6.43 -20.65 -0.81
N PRO A 26 -6.79 -21.94 -0.79
CA PRO A 26 -8.13 -22.36 -1.14
C PRO A 26 -9.13 -21.74 -0.17
N SER A 27 -10.32 -21.39 -0.65
CA SER A 27 -11.38 -20.88 0.24
C SER A 27 -11.77 -21.97 1.25
N PRO A 28 -11.97 -21.64 2.54
CA PRO A 28 -12.41 -22.61 3.54
C PRO A 28 -13.75 -23.30 3.21
N ARG A 29 -14.59 -22.67 2.38
CA ARG A 29 -15.88 -23.23 1.95
C ARG A 29 -15.73 -24.32 0.90
N ASP A 30 -15.04 -24.01 -0.20
CA ASP A 30 -15.01 -24.87 -1.38
C ASP A 30 -13.81 -25.84 -1.38
N HIS A 31 -12.77 -25.60 -0.56
CA HIS A 31 -11.50 -26.35 -0.52
C HIS A 31 -10.80 -26.53 -1.88
N VAL A 32 -11.15 -25.72 -2.88
CA VAL A 32 -10.61 -25.82 -4.25
C VAL A 32 -9.65 -24.66 -4.52
N LEU A 33 -8.48 -24.99 -5.08
CA LEU A 33 -7.53 -24.01 -5.59
C LEU A 33 -8.06 -23.37 -6.86
N ARG A 34 -8.32 -22.06 -6.81
CA ARG A 34 -8.74 -21.30 -7.99
C ARG A 34 -7.53 -20.96 -8.88
N PRO A 35 -7.70 -20.76 -10.20
CA PRO A 35 -6.57 -20.43 -11.06
C PRO A 35 -5.96 -19.07 -10.71
N VAL A 36 -4.63 -19.00 -10.62
CA VAL A 36 -3.87 -17.79 -10.28
C VAL A 36 -3.93 -16.71 -11.39
N SER A 37 -4.34 -17.10 -12.60
CA SER A 37 -4.58 -16.20 -13.74
C SER A 37 -5.74 -15.22 -13.52
N ARG A 38 -6.61 -15.47 -12.53
CA ARG A 38 -7.68 -14.53 -12.14
C ARG A 38 -7.13 -13.20 -11.60
N PHE A 39 -5.93 -13.20 -11.06
CA PHE A 39 -5.31 -12.04 -10.44
C PHE A 39 -4.68 -11.09 -11.46
N ARG A 40 -4.41 -9.85 -11.02
CA ARG A 40 -3.66 -8.87 -11.81
C ARG A 40 -2.17 -8.95 -11.48
N ARG A 41 -1.34 -8.57 -12.44
CA ARG A 41 0.12 -8.49 -12.29
C ARG A 41 0.47 -7.29 -11.42
N VAL A 42 1.02 -7.60 -10.25
CA VAL A 42 1.48 -6.68 -9.22
C VAL A 42 2.76 -7.22 -8.59
N GLY A 43 3.58 -6.33 -8.03
CA GLY A 43 4.91 -6.70 -7.52
C GLY A 43 4.89 -7.56 -6.25
N ASN A 44 3.84 -7.48 -5.44
CA ASN A 44 3.74 -8.22 -4.19
C ASN A 44 2.84 -9.47 -4.34
N PRO A 45 3.32 -10.69 -3.99
CA PRO A 45 2.54 -11.92 -4.12
C PRO A 45 1.26 -11.95 -3.25
N ARG A 46 1.17 -11.09 -2.25
CA ARG A 46 0.08 -11.02 -1.25
C ARG A 46 -0.91 -9.86 -1.46
N THR A 47 -0.77 -9.10 -2.53
CA THR A 47 -1.64 -7.93 -2.79
C THR A 47 -3.15 -8.26 -2.82
N HIS A 48 -3.52 -9.48 -3.22
CA HIS A 48 -4.92 -9.88 -3.42
C HIS A 48 -5.58 -10.50 -2.17
N GLU A 49 -4.93 -10.44 -1.01
CA GLU A 49 -5.50 -10.96 0.25
C GLU A 49 -6.78 -10.23 0.66
N ASN A 50 -6.83 -8.92 0.47
CA ASN A 50 -8.01 -8.11 0.72
C ASN A 50 -8.13 -6.98 -0.32
N PRO A 51 -9.34 -6.45 -0.56
CA PRO A 51 -9.55 -5.41 -1.57
C PRO A 51 -8.83 -4.09 -1.23
N PHE A 52 -8.58 -3.81 0.05
CA PHE A 52 -7.90 -2.59 0.50
C PHE A 52 -6.42 -2.56 0.08
N LEU A 53 -5.67 -3.64 0.33
CA LEU A 53 -4.28 -3.79 -0.09
C LEU A 53 -4.15 -3.72 -1.61
N TYR A 54 -5.11 -4.32 -2.33
CA TYR A 54 -5.17 -4.22 -3.78
C TYR A 54 -5.40 -2.78 -4.26
N ALA A 55 -6.35 -2.06 -3.64
CA ALA A 55 -6.59 -0.65 -3.95
C ALA A 55 -5.34 0.21 -3.72
N LEU A 56 -4.64 0.01 -2.59
CA LEU A 56 -3.40 0.71 -2.29
C LEU A 56 -2.33 0.45 -3.36
N GLN A 57 -2.18 -0.79 -3.82
CA GLN A 57 -1.26 -1.15 -4.89
C GLN A 57 -1.58 -0.44 -6.21
N VAL A 58 -2.87 -0.32 -6.56
CA VAL A 58 -3.32 0.41 -7.76
C VAL A 58 -3.01 1.90 -7.65
N VAL A 59 -3.22 2.51 -6.48
CA VAL A 59 -2.90 3.93 -6.25
C VAL A 59 -1.40 4.18 -6.45
N TRP A 60 -0.53 3.39 -5.83
CA TRP A 60 0.92 3.53 -5.98
C TRP A 60 1.40 3.27 -7.41
N PHE A 61 0.78 2.32 -8.12
CA PHE A 61 1.06 2.08 -9.53
C PHE A 61 0.73 3.30 -10.40
N ARG A 62 -0.45 3.90 -10.22
CA ARG A 62 -0.85 5.11 -10.96
C ARG A 62 0.04 6.30 -10.60
N TYR A 63 0.43 6.43 -9.33
CA TYR A 63 1.34 7.47 -8.87
C TYR A 63 2.74 7.33 -9.49
N HIS A 64 3.27 6.11 -9.58
CA HIS A 64 4.53 5.85 -10.28
C HIS A 64 4.45 6.28 -11.75
N ASN A 65 3.36 5.95 -12.45
CA ASN A 65 3.17 6.35 -13.85
C ASN A 65 3.01 7.87 -14.00
N TYR A 66 2.39 8.54 -13.04
CA TYR A 66 2.37 10.00 -12.98
C TYR A 66 3.79 10.55 -12.86
N LEU A 67 4.58 10.09 -11.89
CA LEU A 67 5.97 10.52 -11.70
C LEU A 67 6.84 10.24 -12.94
N ALA A 68 6.68 9.08 -13.58
CA ALA A 68 7.39 8.74 -14.81
C ALA A 68 7.11 9.74 -15.94
N ARG A 69 5.85 10.19 -16.09
CA ARG A 69 5.50 11.24 -17.06
C ARG A 69 6.14 12.58 -16.71
N GLU A 70 6.17 12.96 -15.44
CA GLU A 70 6.81 14.22 -15.01
C GLU A 70 8.34 14.18 -15.20
N VAL A 71 8.98 13.04 -14.91
CA VAL A 71 10.41 12.83 -15.19
C VAL A 71 10.69 12.92 -16.69
N LYS A 72 9.88 12.29 -17.54
CA LYS A 72 10.04 12.35 -19.00
C LYS A 72 9.88 13.77 -19.55
N LYS A 73 8.94 14.55 -19.02
CA LYS A 73 8.73 15.96 -19.41
C LYS A 73 9.95 16.82 -19.08
N SER A 74 10.52 16.64 -17.90
CA SER A 74 11.68 17.40 -17.43
C SER A 74 13.01 16.93 -18.06
N ASN A 75 13.10 15.65 -18.44
CA ASN A 75 14.33 15.04 -18.96
C ASN A 75 14.03 14.23 -20.23
N GLN A 76 13.88 14.93 -21.36
CA GLN A 76 13.46 14.33 -22.63
C GLN A 76 14.45 13.29 -23.19
N ASN A 77 15.73 13.38 -22.81
CA ASN A 77 16.79 12.49 -23.29
C ASN A 77 16.95 11.21 -22.47
N TYR A 78 16.17 11.01 -21.40
CA TYR A 78 16.29 9.81 -20.57
C TYR A 78 15.76 8.58 -21.31
N SER A 79 16.47 7.46 -21.17
CA SER A 79 15.98 6.15 -21.59
C SER A 79 14.80 5.68 -20.73
N ASP A 80 14.02 4.73 -21.23
CA ASP A 80 12.89 4.16 -20.48
C ASP A 80 13.30 3.60 -19.11
N GLU A 81 14.48 2.98 -19.03
CA GLU A 81 15.03 2.45 -17.78
C GLU A 81 15.41 3.57 -16.80
N GLN A 82 16.02 4.65 -17.30
CA GLN A 82 16.35 5.82 -16.47
C GLN A 82 15.08 6.48 -15.93
N ILE A 83 14.03 6.61 -16.74
CA ILE A 83 12.73 7.16 -16.32
C ILE A 83 12.11 6.27 -15.23
N PHE A 84 12.08 4.95 -15.43
CA PHE A 84 11.53 4.02 -14.45
C PHE A 84 12.27 4.08 -13.11
N ASN A 85 13.61 4.05 -13.14
CA ASN A 85 14.41 4.08 -11.93
C ASN A 85 14.28 5.43 -11.19
N ALA A 86 14.19 6.54 -11.92
CA ALA A 86 13.94 7.85 -11.32
C ALA A 86 12.55 7.93 -10.66
N ALA A 87 11.49 7.49 -11.36
CA ALA A 87 10.15 7.45 -10.80
C ALA A 87 10.04 6.51 -9.59
N ARG A 88 10.77 5.38 -9.61
CA ARG A 88 10.88 4.45 -8.46
C ARG A 88 11.53 5.15 -7.27
N ARG A 89 12.65 5.84 -7.47
CA ARG A 89 13.36 6.57 -6.40
C ARG A 89 12.45 7.61 -5.74
N LEU A 90 11.71 8.39 -6.55
CA LEU A 90 10.76 9.39 -6.05
C LEU A 90 9.59 8.74 -5.29
N SER A 91 9.06 7.62 -5.79
CA SER A 91 7.98 6.88 -5.11
C SER A 91 8.43 6.39 -3.73
N ILE A 92 9.64 5.84 -3.63
CA ILE A 92 10.22 5.37 -2.36
C ILE A 92 10.40 6.55 -1.38
N ALA A 93 10.97 7.65 -1.85
CA ALA A 93 11.17 8.85 -1.02
C ALA A 93 9.84 9.39 -0.47
N GLN A 94 8.81 9.45 -1.31
CA GLN A 94 7.48 9.90 -0.89
C GLN A 94 6.84 8.94 0.14
N TYR A 95 6.97 7.63 -0.08
CA TYR A 95 6.48 6.63 0.87
C TYR A 95 7.19 6.76 2.23
N GLN A 96 8.52 6.85 2.22
CA GLN A 96 9.32 7.04 3.44
C GLN A 96 8.93 8.33 4.15
N LYS A 97 8.67 9.43 3.42
CA LYS A 97 8.22 10.68 4.02
C LYS A 97 6.88 10.52 4.75
N ILE A 98 5.88 9.93 4.08
CA ILE A 98 4.54 9.69 4.66
C ILE A 98 4.66 8.81 5.89
N VAL A 99 5.40 7.70 5.80
CA VAL A 99 5.54 6.78 6.93
C VAL A 99 6.26 7.44 8.11
N MET A 100 7.40 8.09 7.88
CA MET A 100 8.25 8.58 8.97
C MET A 100 7.78 9.90 9.58
N TYR A 101 7.21 10.79 8.79
CA TYR A 101 6.86 12.15 9.25
C TYR A 101 5.37 12.38 9.45
N GLU A 102 4.51 11.57 8.85
CA GLU A 102 3.05 11.73 8.98
C GLU A 102 2.46 10.60 9.83
N TRP A 103 2.63 9.34 9.38
CA TRP A 103 2.00 8.20 10.01
C TRP A 103 2.64 7.81 11.35
N LEU A 104 3.98 7.66 11.40
CA LEU A 104 4.68 7.16 12.59
C LEU A 104 4.55 8.10 13.79
N PRO A 105 4.71 9.43 13.68
CA PRO A 105 4.56 10.33 14.83
C PRO A 105 3.10 10.38 15.31
N ALA A 106 2.13 10.36 14.39
CA ALA A 106 0.71 10.29 14.75
C ALA A 106 0.39 8.97 15.49
N TRP A 107 0.98 7.86 15.06
CA TRP A 107 0.81 6.56 15.70
C TRP A 107 1.44 6.49 17.09
N LEU A 108 2.70 6.94 17.22
CA LEU A 108 3.41 6.99 18.50
C LEU A 108 2.91 8.11 19.42
N LYS A 109 2.07 9.00 18.90
CA LYS A 109 1.60 10.23 19.57
C LYS A 109 2.77 11.08 20.05
N ILE A 110 3.76 11.29 19.19
CA ILE A 110 4.94 12.10 19.49
C ILE A 110 4.79 13.44 18.76
N ASP A 111 5.00 14.54 19.48
CA ASP A 111 4.99 15.88 18.90
C ASP A 111 6.24 16.14 18.04
N ALA A 112 6.26 17.24 17.29
CA ALA A 112 7.43 17.62 16.47
C ALA A 112 8.71 17.88 17.29
N LYS A 113 8.63 17.93 18.63
CA LYS A 113 9.73 18.16 19.57
C LYS A 113 10.19 16.86 20.26
N GLY A 114 9.60 15.71 19.95
CA GLY A 114 9.97 14.42 20.53
C GLY A 114 9.28 14.08 21.86
N ASN A 115 8.29 14.87 22.28
CA ASN A 115 7.56 14.61 23.52
C ASN A 115 6.42 13.62 23.27
N VAL A 116 6.28 12.65 24.17
CA VAL A 116 5.15 11.71 24.16
C VAL A 116 3.91 12.44 24.65
N PHE A 117 2.85 12.43 23.84
CA PHE A 117 1.52 12.90 24.24
C PHE A 117 1.01 11.99 25.38
N SER A 118 0.90 12.53 26.59
CA SER A 118 0.37 11.82 27.74
C SER A 118 -1.14 11.58 27.54
N ILE A 119 -1.49 10.38 27.05
CA ILE A 119 -2.90 9.95 26.87
C ILE A 119 -3.71 10.15 28.16
N ARG A 120 -3.05 10.12 29.32
CA ARG A 120 -3.64 10.26 30.65
C ARG A 120 -4.13 11.67 30.99
N GLU A 121 -3.54 12.72 30.40
CA GLU A 121 -3.83 14.11 30.80
C GLU A 121 -4.90 14.75 29.90
N ASP A 122 -4.93 14.44 28.60
CA ASP A 122 -5.90 15.04 27.66
C ASP A 122 -7.19 14.23 27.47
N TYR A 123 -7.20 12.94 27.84
CA TYR A 123 -8.39 12.08 27.89
C TYR A 123 -8.35 11.18 29.13
N PRO A 124 -8.83 11.64 30.30
CA PRO A 124 -8.89 10.81 31.49
C PRO A 124 -9.93 9.71 31.27
N TYR A 125 -9.49 8.54 30.81
CA TYR A 125 -10.29 7.33 30.89
C TYR A 125 -10.29 6.87 32.35
N GLU A 126 -11.30 7.27 33.11
CA GLU A 126 -11.60 6.62 34.38
C GLU A 126 -12.28 5.29 34.06
N GLY A 127 -11.61 4.20 34.41
CA GLY A 127 -12.11 2.85 34.16
C GLY A 127 -13.54 2.67 34.67
N GLY A 128 -14.42 2.28 33.74
CA GLY A 128 -15.72 1.61 33.92
C GLY A 128 -16.38 1.69 35.31
N GLY A 129 -16.96 2.85 35.64
CA GLY A 129 -18.14 2.89 36.51
C GLY A 129 -19.35 2.32 35.76
N LYS A 130 -19.69 1.06 36.02
CA LYS A 130 -20.97 0.37 35.71
C LYS A 130 -21.83 0.98 34.59
N ASN A 131 -21.55 0.63 33.34
CA ASN A 131 -22.56 0.72 32.27
C ASN A 131 -22.99 -0.69 31.85
N ASN A 132 -24.31 -0.91 31.83
CA ASN A 132 -24.96 -2.22 31.61
C ASN A 132 -24.88 -2.75 30.15
N TYR A 133 -23.85 -2.37 29.39
CA TYR A 133 -23.63 -2.92 28.06
C TYR A 133 -22.71 -4.14 28.18
N SER A 134 -23.30 -5.32 28.37
CA SER A 134 -22.65 -6.61 28.17
C SER A 134 -22.50 -6.89 26.67
N GLY A 135 -21.68 -6.09 25.99
CA GLY A 135 -21.54 -6.10 24.53
C GLY A 135 -20.10 -6.28 24.13
N GLU A 136 -19.83 -7.43 23.51
CA GLU A 136 -18.57 -7.85 22.96
C GLU A 136 -18.02 -6.91 21.85
N CYS A 137 -16.73 -7.12 21.57
CA CYS A 137 -15.95 -6.68 20.41
C CYS A 137 -15.30 -5.28 20.54
N VAL A 138 -14.01 -5.09 20.21
CA VAL A 138 -13.17 -5.86 19.30
C VAL A 138 -11.72 -5.82 19.78
N HIS A 139 -11.18 -6.99 20.13
CA HIS A 139 -9.76 -7.26 19.99
C HIS A 139 -9.45 -7.18 18.49
N MET A 140 -8.68 -6.19 18.06
CA MET A 140 -7.95 -6.27 16.79
C MET A 140 -6.48 -6.44 17.13
N CYS A 141 -6.11 -7.68 17.45
CA CYS A 141 -4.75 -8.14 17.21
C CYS A 141 -4.51 -8.14 15.70
N LEU A 142 -3.41 -7.51 15.30
CA LEU A 142 -2.63 -7.99 14.17
C LEU A 142 -1.89 -9.27 14.57
#